data_AF-A0A1M5PUM9-F1
#
_entry.id   AF-A0A1M5PUM9-F1
#
_cell.length_a   1.000
_cell.length_b   1.000
_cell.length_c   1.000
_cell.angle_alpha   90.00
_cell.angle_beta   90.00
_cell.angle_gamma   90.00
#
_symmetry.space_group_name_H-M   'P 1'
#
loop_
_entity.id
_entity.type
_entity.pdbx_description
1 polymer ?
#
loop_
_entity_poly.entity_id
_entity_poly.type
_entity_poly.pdbx_seq_one_letter_code
_entity_poly.pdbx_strand_id
1 'polypeptide(L)'
;MNKPNKIIIHHSLTKDGKTVSWNAIRKYHKSKGWRDIGYHWGIELVGDEYEILKGRDENEVGAHTKGQNSSSIGICLVGNFDIDEPSKAQLYKLIELIRNIWCRYGQLPVYMHNQFASYKTCPGKKFPYNWLLNELKRESRVVDDDFKIAINKLAEKGVINSPAYWINNDDYKTEYVRELIKKVSRKLG
;
A
#
# COMPACT_ATOMS: atom_id res chain seq x y z
N MET A 1 4.35 18.24 -10.70
CA MET A 1 4.94 17.12 -9.94
C MET A 1 3.90 16.62 -8.96
N ASN A 2 3.82 15.30 -8.75
CA ASN A 2 2.93 14.71 -7.75
C ASN A 2 3.50 14.90 -6.34
N LYS A 3 2.63 15.14 -5.35
CA LYS A 3 2.99 15.20 -3.92
C LYS A 3 2.03 14.30 -3.13
N PRO A 4 2.25 12.98 -3.14
CA PRO A 4 1.31 12.04 -2.55
C PRO A 4 1.06 12.30 -1.06
N ASN A 5 -0.21 12.41 -0.69
CA ASN A 5 -0.64 12.41 0.72
C ASN A 5 -1.66 11.32 1.03
N LYS A 6 -1.93 10.43 0.06
CA LYS A 6 -2.88 9.32 0.17
C LYS A 6 -2.65 8.29 -0.93
N ILE A 7 -3.16 7.09 -0.70
CA ILE A 7 -3.25 6.02 -1.69
C ILE A 7 -4.73 5.85 -2.07
N ILE A 8 -5.03 5.69 -3.36
CA ILE A 8 -6.40 5.46 -3.85
C ILE A 8 -6.45 4.13 -4.59
N ILE A 9 -7.31 3.23 -4.13
CA ILE A 9 -7.48 1.88 -4.68
C ILE A 9 -8.56 1.87 -5.76
N HIS A 10 -8.25 1.17 -6.85
CA HIS A 10 -9.10 0.98 -8.02
C HIS A 10 -9.21 -0.49 -8.39
N HIS A 11 -10.26 -0.81 -9.14
CA HIS A 11 -10.31 -2.00 -9.98
C HIS A 11 -10.35 -1.61 -11.46
N SER A 12 -10.05 -2.55 -12.36
CA SER A 12 -10.11 -2.31 -13.80
C SER A 12 -11.51 -2.44 -14.41
N LEU A 13 -12.51 -2.92 -13.65
CA LEU A 13 -13.86 -3.29 -14.14
C LEU A 13 -13.84 -4.38 -15.23
N THR A 14 -12.87 -5.29 -15.17
CA THR A 14 -12.69 -6.34 -16.18
C THR A 14 -12.75 -7.70 -15.51
N LYS A 15 -13.48 -8.67 -16.07
CA LYS A 15 -13.58 -10.02 -15.49
C LYS A 15 -12.18 -10.65 -15.44
N ASP A 16 -11.75 -11.07 -14.25
CA ASP A 16 -10.49 -11.78 -14.06
C ASP A 16 -10.60 -13.13 -14.81
N GLY A 17 -9.71 -13.36 -15.78
CA GLY A 17 -9.74 -14.54 -16.66
C GLY A 17 -10.11 -14.33 -18.13
N LYS A 18 -10.46 -13.11 -18.58
CA LYS A 18 -10.49 -12.76 -20.03
C LYS A 18 -9.84 -11.40 -20.32
N THR A 19 -8.54 -11.46 -20.66
CA THR A 19 -7.83 -10.56 -21.59
C THR A 19 -7.89 -9.05 -21.33
N VAL A 20 -7.78 -8.60 -20.08
CA VAL A 20 -7.29 -7.24 -19.85
C VAL A 20 -6.05 -7.31 -19.00
N SER A 21 -4.91 -7.28 -19.68
CA SER A 21 -3.63 -7.14 -19.02
C SER A 21 -3.30 -5.69 -18.72
N TRP A 22 -2.35 -5.47 -17.83
CA TRP A 22 -1.80 -4.14 -17.55
C TRP A 22 -1.39 -3.41 -18.82
N ASN A 23 -0.79 -4.14 -19.76
CA ASN A 23 -0.42 -3.62 -21.08
C ASN A 23 -1.64 -3.30 -21.95
N ALA A 24 -2.73 -4.06 -21.86
CA ALA A 24 -3.99 -3.71 -22.53
C ALA A 24 -4.62 -2.44 -21.96
N ILE A 25 -4.64 -2.27 -20.63
CA ILE A 25 -5.10 -1.04 -19.96
C ILE A 25 -4.25 0.15 -20.40
N ARG A 26 -2.92 -0.01 -20.45
CA ARG A 26 -1.99 1.01 -20.94
C ARG A 26 -2.30 1.40 -22.38
N LYS A 27 -2.44 0.43 -23.29
CA LYS A 27 -2.79 0.68 -24.70
C LYS A 27 -4.13 1.43 -24.83
N TYR A 28 -5.14 1.02 -24.05
CA TYR A 28 -6.45 1.67 -24.05
C TYR A 28 -6.40 3.12 -23.53
N HIS A 29 -5.64 3.40 -22.48
CA HIS A 29 -5.47 4.77 -22.01
C HIS A 29 -4.72 5.63 -23.04
N LYS A 30 -3.68 5.09 -23.68
CA LYS A 30 -2.96 5.79 -24.75
C LYS A 30 -3.85 6.06 -25.98
N SER A 31 -4.75 5.15 -26.34
CA SER A 31 -5.70 5.39 -27.44
C SER A 31 -6.74 6.48 -27.11
N LYS A 32 -6.95 6.81 -25.82
CA LYS A 32 -7.71 7.98 -25.37
C LYS A 32 -6.90 9.29 -25.35
N GLY A 33 -5.68 9.29 -25.89
CA GLY A 33 -4.78 10.44 -25.89
C GLY A 33 -4.08 10.68 -24.55
N TRP A 34 -4.12 9.72 -23.61
CA TRP A 34 -3.36 9.86 -22.37
C TRP A 34 -1.90 9.54 -22.64
N ARG A 35 -1.00 10.22 -21.92
CA ARG A 35 0.44 10.01 -22.05
C ARG A 35 0.88 8.57 -21.75
N ASP A 36 0.27 7.99 -20.71
CA ASP A 36 0.45 6.61 -20.28
C ASP A 36 -0.79 6.16 -19.47
N ILE A 37 -0.79 4.91 -19.00
CA ILE A 37 -1.74 4.37 -18.03
C ILE A 37 -1.99 5.34 -16.87
N GLY A 38 -3.25 5.51 -16.44
CA GLY A 38 -3.59 6.54 -15.46
C GLY A 38 -3.15 6.25 -14.02
N TYR A 39 -2.69 5.05 -13.73
CA TYR A 39 -2.30 4.58 -12.40
C TYR A 39 -0.78 4.56 -12.24
N HIS A 40 -0.29 4.59 -11.00
CA HIS A 40 1.14 4.42 -10.72
C HIS A 40 1.52 2.95 -10.59
N TRP A 41 0.60 2.14 -10.08
CA TRP A 41 0.82 0.71 -9.86
C TRP A 41 -0.39 -0.13 -10.26
N GLY A 42 -0.11 -1.33 -10.74
CA GLY A 42 -1.08 -2.37 -11.07
C GLY A 42 -0.80 -3.65 -10.28
N ILE A 43 -1.84 -4.46 -10.04
CA ILE A 43 -1.69 -5.82 -9.53
C ILE A 43 -2.50 -6.76 -10.42
N GLU A 44 -1.82 -7.66 -11.11
CA GLU A 44 -2.38 -8.55 -12.13
C GLU A 44 -1.90 -9.98 -11.88
N LEU A 45 -2.72 -10.98 -12.22
CA LEU A 45 -2.29 -12.37 -12.31
C LEU A 45 -1.47 -12.58 -13.59
N VAL A 46 -0.18 -12.86 -13.44
CA VAL A 46 0.76 -13.14 -14.54
C VAL A 46 1.21 -14.60 -14.42
N GLY A 47 0.76 -15.45 -15.34
CA GLY A 47 0.91 -16.89 -15.17
C GLY A 47 0.08 -17.37 -13.98
N ASP A 48 0.75 -17.96 -12.98
CA ASP A 48 0.12 -18.52 -11.78
C ASP A 48 0.29 -17.63 -10.52
N GLU A 49 0.92 -16.46 -10.65
CA GLU A 49 1.21 -15.57 -9.51
C GLU A 49 0.74 -14.13 -9.75
N TYR A 50 0.38 -13.43 -8.67
CA TYR A 50 0.07 -12.01 -8.75
C TYR A 50 1.34 -11.17 -8.70
N GLU A 51 1.52 -10.32 -9.72
CA GLU A 51 2.66 -9.42 -9.85
C GLU A 51 2.27 -7.97 -9.59
N ILE A 52 3.21 -7.19 -9.03
CA ILE A 52 3.11 -5.73 -8.92
C ILE A 52 3.73 -5.12 -10.18
N LEU A 53 2.92 -4.39 -10.95
CA LEU A 53 3.31 -3.87 -12.25
C LEU A 53 3.40 -2.34 -12.23
N LYS A 54 4.48 -1.81 -12.81
CA LYS A 54 4.73 -0.36 -12.84
C LYS A 54 3.89 0.35 -13.91
N GLY A 55 3.23 1.43 -13.49
CA GLY A 55 2.54 2.41 -14.34
C GLY A 55 3.38 3.67 -14.49
N ARG A 56 2.76 4.82 -14.20
CA ARG A 56 3.47 6.11 -14.10
C ARG A 56 4.42 6.13 -12.90
N ASP A 57 5.49 6.90 -13.00
CA ASP A 57 6.35 7.18 -11.84
C ASP A 57 5.56 7.88 -10.73
N GLU A 58 5.84 7.56 -9.46
CA GLU A 58 5.09 8.12 -8.32
C GLU A 58 5.23 9.66 -8.20
N ASN A 59 6.31 10.24 -8.75
CA ASN A 59 6.53 11.70 -8.83
C ASN A 59 5.78 12.38 -9.98
N GLU A 60 5.21 11.59 -10.90
CA GLU A 60 4.37 12.05 -11.99
C GLU A 60 2.90 12.19 -11.56
N VAL A 61 2.21 13.22 -12.04
CA VAL A 61 0.75 13.34 -11.84
C VAL A 61 0.03 12.20 -12.55
N GLY A 62 -0.80 11.46 -11.80
CA GLY A 62 -1.64 10.39 -12.33
C GLY A 62 -2.80 10.86 -13.22
N ALA A 63 -3.63 9.93 -13.67
CA ALA A 63 -4.88 10.20 -14.38
C ALA A 63 -6.01 9.25 -13.93
N HIS A 64 -6.03 8.86 -12.65
CA HIS A 64 -6.92 7.83 -12.12
C HIS A 64 -8.12 8.38 -11.33
N THR A 65 -7.99 9.55 -10.70
CA THR A 65 -9.06 10.15 -9.87
C THR A 65 -9.08 11.67 -10.05
N LYS A 66 -10.12 12.18 -10.71
CA LYS A 66 -10.30 13.61 -10.98
C LYS A 66 -10.25 14.40 -9.66
N GLY A 67 -9.46 15.48 -9.64
CA GLY A 67 -9.25 16.31 -8.46
C GLY A 67 -8.28 15.75 -7.41
N GLN A 68 -7.80 14.51 -7.55
CA GLN A 68 -6.88 13.88 -6.59
C GLN A 68 -5.53 13.47 -7.21
N ASN A 69 -5.40 13.50 -8.54
CA ASN A 69 -4.25 12.98 -9.29
C ASN A 69 -2.87 13.57 -8.91
N SER A 70 -2.81 14.82 -8.46
CA SER A 70 -1.54 15.51 -8.12
C SER A 70 -1.14 15.36 -6.66
N SER A 71 -1.93 14.64 -5.86
CA SER A 71 -1.69 14.44 -4.44
C SER A 71 -1.96 13.00 -4.01
N SER A 72 -1.87 12.02 -4.90
CA SER A 72 -2.17 10.63 -4.56
C SER A 72 -1.40 9.62 -5.38
N ILE A 73 -1.28 8.41 -4.83
CA ILE A 73 -0.81 7.22 -5.54
C ILE A 73 -2.04 6.35 -5.86
N GLY A 74 -2.41 6.28 -7.14
CA GLY A 74 -3.39 5.31 -7.63
C GLY A 74 -2.81 3.91 -7.83
N ILE A 75 -3.44 2.91 -7.20
CA ILE A 75 -3.16 1.48 -7.37
C ILE A 75 -4.39 0.82 -7.98
N CYS A 76 -4.22 0.08 -9.08
CA CYS A 76 -5.31 -0.64 -9.75
C CYS A 76 -5.12 -2.15 -9.64
N LEU A 77 -6.07 -2.84 -9.01
CA LEU A 77 -6.14 -4.29 -9.05
C LEU A 77 -6.90 -4.70 -10.32
N VAL A 78 -6.30 -5.56 -11.14
CA VAL A 78 -6.97 -6.10 -12.31
C VAL A 78 -8.07 -7.05 -11.83
N GLY A 79 -9.31 -6.76 -12.21
CA GLY A 79 -10.48 -7.51 -11.76
C GLY A 79 -11.78 -6.69 -11.80
N ASN A 80 -12.90 -7.36 -11.55
CA ASN A 80 -14.21 -6.75 -11.41
C ASN A 80 -14.82 -7.10 -10.05
N PHE A 81 -14.48 -6.29 -9.05
CA PHE A 81 -14.98 -6.50 -7.69
C PHE A 81 -16.38 -5.96 -7.41
N ASP A 82 -17.16 -5.63 -8.44
CA ASP A 82 -18.61 -5.59 -8.30
C ASP A 82 -19.23 -7.00 -8.35
N ILE A 83 -18.53 -7.96 -8.96
CA ILE A 83 -19.00 -9.33 -9.19
C ILE A 83 -18.33 -10.31 -8.22
N ASP A 84 -17.01 -10.25 -8.06
CA ASP A 84 -16.23 -11.21 -7.26
C ASP A 84 -15.37 -10.50 -6.21
N GLU A 85 -14.99 -11.16 -5.12
CA GLU A 85 -13.98 -10.59 -4.22
C GLU A 85 -12.57 -10.72 -4.84
N PRO A 86 -11.64 -9.77 -4.58
CA PRO A 86 -10.24 -10.00 -4.89
C PRO A 86 -9.72 -11.23 -4.16
N SER A 87 -8.90 -12.05 -4.82
CA SER A 87 -8.29 -13.22 -4.16
C SER A 87 -7.39 -12.79 -3.00
N LYS A 88 -7.21 -13.67 -2.00
CA LYS A 88 -6.31 -13.40 -0.88
C LYS A 88 -4.87 -13.14 -1.35
N ALA A 89 -4.40 -13.87 -2.36
CA ALA A 89 -3.07 -13.65 -2.93
C ALA A 89 -2.92 -12.23 -3.52
N GLN A 90 -3.91 -11.74 -4.26
CA GLN A 90 -3.91 -10.38 -4.80
C GLN A 90 -3.94 -9.33 -3.68
N LEU A 91 -4.73 -9.56 -2.63
CA LEU A 91 -4.81 -8.68 -1.47
C LEU A 91 -3.51 -8.62 -0.68
N TYR A 92 -2.79 -9.74 -0.53
CA TYR A 92 -1.47 -9.74 0.10
C TYR A 92 -0.44 -8.98 -0.72
N LYS A 93 -0.48 -9.08 -2.07
CA LYS A 93 0.35 -8.23 -2.94
C LYS A 93 0.01 -6.74 -2.80
N LEU A 94 -1.27 -6.41 -2.60
CA LEU A 94 -1.68 -5.04 -2.31
C LEU A 94 -1.11 -4.53 -0.99
N ILE A 95 -1.14 -5.35 0.06
CA ILE A 95 -0.57 -5.01 1.37
C ILE A 95 0.94 -4.81 1.26
N GLU A 96 1.65 -5.72 0.56
CA GLU A 96 3.08 -5.63 0.28
C GLU A 96 3.43 -4.29 -0.38
N LEU A 97 2.69 -3.93 -1.44
CA LEU A 97 2.87 -2.67 -2.16
C LEU A 97 2.59 -1.44 -1.30
N ILE A 98 1.48 -1.43 -0.56
CA ILE A 98 1.12 -0.28 0.30
C ILE A 98 2.21 -0.02 1.34
N ARG A 99 2.74 -1.08 1.97
CA ARG A 99 3.82 -0.95 2.96
C ARG A 99 5.11 -0.48 2.33
N ASN A 100 5.44 -1.01 1.16
CA ASN A 100 6.60 -0.55 0.40
C ASN A 100 6.50 0.95 0.07
N ILE A 101 5.31 1.44 -0.30
CA ILE A 101 5.04 2.88 -0.48
C ILE A 101 5.20 3.63 0.86
N TRP A 102 4.70 3.07 1.97
CA TRP A 102 4.85 3.71 3.28
C TRP A 102 6.31 3.88 3.72
N CYS A 103 7.21 2.99 3.32
CA CYS A 103 8.65 3.17 3.56
C CYS A 103 9.22 4.44 2.89
N ARG A 104 8.60 4.93 1.81
CA ARG A 104 9.04 6.13 1.06
C ARG A 104 8.31 7.41 1.47
N TYR A 105 7.02 7.32 1.82
CA TYR A 105 6.16 8.50 2.02
C TYR A 105 5.52 8.58 3.42
N GLY A 106 5.85 7.66 4.33
CA GLY A 106 5.16 7.50 5.61
C GLY A 106 3.80 6.79 5.45
N GLN A 107 3.09 6.57 6.55
CA GLN A 107 1.81 5.85 6.59
C GLN A 107 0.65 6.64 5.95
N LEU A 108 0.72 6.82 4.62
CA LEU A 108 -0.32 7.49 3.84
C LEU A 108 -1.68 6.81 4.05
N PRO A 109 -2.76 7.56 4.31
CA PRO A 109 -4.09 7.00 4.39
C PRO A 109 -4.49 6.35 3.06
N VAL A 110 -5.16 5.21 3.15
CA VAL A 110 -5.66 4.45 2.00
C VAL A 110 -7.14 4.71 1.85
N TYR A 111 -7.58 5.02 0.64
CA TYR A 111 -8.98 5.27 0.30
C TYR A 111 -9.41 4.46 -0.92
N MET A 112 -10.71 4.30 -1.07
CA MET A 112 -11.36 3.80 -2.28
C MET A 112 -11.69 4.95 -3.24
N HIS A 113 -11.68 4.69 -4.55
CA HIS A 113 -12.03 5.70 -5.55
C HIS A 113 -13.44 6.29 -5.34
N ASN A 114 -14.43 5.47 -5.00
CA ASN A 114 -15.80 5.91 -4.75
C ASN A 114 -15.94 6.95 -3.62
N GLN A 115 -14.97 7.03 -2.70
CA GLN A 115 -14.96 8.06 -1.65
C GLN A 115 -14.66 9.47 -2.19
N PHE A 116 -14.11 9.57 -3.41
CA PHE A 116 -13.88 10.83 -4.13
C PHE A 116 -14.74 10.98 -5.39
N ALA A 117 -15.42 9.90 -5.81
CA ALA A 117 -16.31 9.85 -6.96
C ALA A 117 -17.50 8.95 -6.64
N SER A 118 -18.41 9.43 -5.80
CA SER A 118 -19.53 8.66 -5.21
C SER A 118 -20.46 7.99 -6.22
N TYR A 119 -20.54 8.52 -7.44
CA TYR A 119 -21.28 7.93 -8.55
C TYR A 119 -20.62 6.69 -9.18
N LYS A 120 -19.44 6.28 -8.69
CA LYS A 120 -18.71 5.08 -9.14
C LYS A 120 -18.75 4.02 -8.05
N THR A 121 -18.74 2.76 -8.46
CA THR A 121 -18.60 1.61 -7.55
C THR A 121 -17.15 1.29 -7.19
N CYS A 122 -16.20 1.71 -8.03
CA CYS A 122 -14.77 1.45 -7.91
C CYS A 122 -14.19 1.73 -6.50
N PRO A 123 -13.43 0.80 -5.90
CA PRO A 123 -12.86 -0.42 -6.46
C PRO A 123 -13.83 -1.62 -6.51
N GLY A 124 -15.12 -1.43 -6.29
CA GLY A 124 -16.15 -2.47 -6.44
C GLY A 124 -16.85 -2.76 -5.13
N LYS A 125 -18.13 -3.12 -5.21
CA LYS A 125 -19.01 -3.37 -4.05
C LYS A 125 -18.52 -4.48 -3.12
N LYS A 126 -17.79 -5.47 -3.65
CA LYS A 126 -17.23 -6.60 -2.89
C LYS A 126 -15.77 -6.39 -2.48
N PHE A 127 -15.19 -5.21 -2.73
CA PHE A 127 -13.82 -4.94 -2.27
C PHE A 127 -13.75 -4.89 -0.73
N PRO A 128 -12.91 -5.71 -0.08
CA PRO A 128 -12.93 -5.89 1.37
C PRO A 128 -12.14 -4.79 2.11
N TYR A 129 -12.59 -3.54 1.98
CA TYR A 129 -11.88 -2.35 2.46
C TYR A 129 -11.56 -2.36 3.96
N ASN A 130 -12.54 -2.68 4.81
CA ASN A 130 -12.31 -2.72 6.26
C ASN A 130 -11.32 -3.82 6.67
N TRP A 131 -11.37 -4.97 6.00
CA TRP A 131 -10.40 -6.04 6.22
C TRP A 131 -8.99 -5.59 5.83
N LEU A 132 -8.82 -4.93 4.68
CA LEU A 132 -7.53 -4.37 4.25
C LEU A 132 -6.96 -3.40 5.29
N LEU A 133 -7.78 -2.46 5.77
CA LEU A 133 -7.34 -1.50 6.80
C LEU A 133 -6.95 -2.20 8.11
N ASN A 134 -7.64 -3.27 8.49
CA ASN A 134 -7.30 -4.05 9.67
C ASN A 134 -5.97 -4.80 9.51
N GLU A 135 -5.72 -5.41 8.36
CA GLU A 135 -4.44 -6.10 8.08
C GLU A 135 -3.25 -5.14 8.04
N LEU A 136 -3.43 -3.96 7.46
CA LEU A 136 -2.40 -2.91 7.47
C LEU A 136 -2.06 -2.44 8.89
N LYS A 137 -3.07 -2.35 9.77
CA LYS A 137 -2.90 -2.01 11.19
C LYS A 137 -2.32 -3.16 12.02
N ARG A 138 -2.62 -4.42 11.68
CA ARG A 138 -2.18 -5.60 12.45
C ARG A 138 -0.67 -5.71 12.47
N GLU A 139 -0.03 -5.60 11.31
CA GLU A 139 1.43 -5.71 11.26
C GLU A 139 2.13 -4.50 11.86
N SER A 140 1.58 -3.29 11.67
CA SER A 140 2.09 -2.10 12.36
C SER A 140 2.08 -2.30 13.88
N ARG A 141 1.01 -2.91 14.42
CA ARG A 141 0.94 -3.29 15.84
C ARG A 141 1.99 -4.34 16.23
N VAL A 142 2.15 -5.41 15.45
CA VAL A 142 3.17 -6.44 15.74
C VAL A 142 4.58 -5.85 15.72
N VAL A 143 4.89 -4.99 14.75
CA VAL A 143 6.19 -4.31 14.63
C VAL A 143 6.44 -3.39 15.83
N ASP A 144 5.41 -2.66 16.29
CA ASP A 144 5.49 -1.82 17.48
C ASP A 144 5.64 -2.65 18.76
N ASP A 145 4.94 -3.78 18.86
CA ASP A 145 5.03 -4.67 20.02
C ASP A 145 6.42 -5.33 20.09
N ASP A 146 6.95 -5.82 18.97
CA ASP A 146 8.32 -6.34 18.86
C ASP A 146 9.37 -5.27 19.24
N PHE A 147 9.13 -4.02 18.84
CA PHE A 147 10.00 -2.90 19.22
C PHE A 147 9.95 -2.64 20.73
N LYS A 148 8.76 -2.61 21.34
CA LYS A 148 8.59 -2.47 22.80
C LYS A 148 9.25 -3.60 23.56
N ILE A 149 9.05 -4.85 23.12
CA ILE A 149 9.70 -6.04 23.68
C ILE A 149 11.22 -5.89 23.60
N ALA A 150 11.74 -5.47 22.43
CA ALA A 150 13.16 -5.27 22.24
C ALA A 150 13.75 -4.22 23.19
N ILE A 151 13.08 -3.08 23.35
CA ILE A 151 13.47 -2.00 24.27
C ILE A 151 13.48 -2.50 25.72
N ASN A 152 12.41 -3.17 26.17
CA ASN A 152 12.34 -3.68 27.54
C ASN A 152 13.46 -4.67 27.84
N LYS A 153 13.75 -5.58 26.90
CA LYS A 153 14.86 -6.53 27.02
C LYS A 153 16.22 -5.83 27.10
N LEU A 154 16.44 -4.76 26.32
CA LEU A 154 17.68 -3.98 26.40
C LEU A 154 17.79 -3.22 27.72
N ALA A 155 16.68 -2.79 28.30
CA ALA A 155 16.66 -2.14 29.60
C ALA A 155 17.00 -3.12 30.74
N GLU A 156 16.45 -4.34 30.70
CA GLU A 156 16.81 -5.42 31.64
C GLU A 156 18.30 -5.76 31.61
N LYS A 157 18.95 -5.63 30.45
CA LYS A 157 20.40 -5.84 30.28
C LYS A 157 21.26 -4.61 30.59
N GLY A 158 20.66 -3.50 31.02
CA GLY A 158 21.37 -2.25 31.34
C GLY A 158 21.91 -1.50 30.12
N VAL A 159 21.47 -1.84 28.91
CA VAL A 159 21.87 -1.15 27.67
C VAL A 159 21.07 0.14 27.48
N ILE A 160 19.79 0.13 27.90
CA ILE A 160 18.89 1.28 27.82
C ILE A 160 18.39 1.64 29.22
N ASN A 161 18.69 2.87 29.66
CA ASN A 161 18.31 3.32 31.00
C ASN A 161 16.96 4.06 31.05
N SER A 162 16.29 4.23 29.90
CA SER A 162 15.07 5.06 29.78
C SER A 162 14.01 4.44 28.83
N PRO A 163 13.56 3.19 29.05
CA PRO A 163 12.67 2.49 28.12
C PRO A 163 11.40 3.26 27.75
N ALA A 164 10.80 3.99 28.69
CA ALA A 164 9.62 4.83 28.43
C ALA A 164 9.87 5.94 27.38
N TYR A 165 11.06 6.57 27.41
CA TYR A 165 11.46 7.54 26.38
C TYR A 165 11.60 6.85 25.02
N TRP A 166 12.19 5.66 25.00
CA TRP A 166 12.37 4.88 23.79
C TRP A 166 11.05 4.36 23.20
N ILE A 167 10.03 4.07 24.01
CA ILE A 167 8.73 3.59 23.52
C ILE A 167 7.81 4.74 23.08
N ASN A 168 7.79 5.85 23.83
CA ASN A 168 6.73 6.87 23.67
C ASN A 168 7.09 8.06 22.77
N ASN A 169 8.38 8.26 22.46
CA ASN A 169 8.83 9.49 21.78
C ASN A 169 9.35 9.20 20.37
N ASP A 170 8.51 9.30 19.35
CA ASP A 170 8.83 8.83 17.99
C ASP A 170 9.66 9.78 17.13
N ASP A 171 9.86 11.02 17.58
CA ASP A 171 10.35 12.16 16.78
C ASP A 171 11.72 11.94 16.10
N TYR A 172 12.48 10.92 16.52
CA TYR A 172 13.83 10.62 16.01
C TYR A 172 14.06 9.14 15.67
N LYS A 173 13.04 8.28 15.81
CA LYS A 173 13.18 6.82 15.63
C LYS A 173 12.73 6.37 14.25
N THR A 174 13.63 6.58 13.28
CA THR A 174 13.45 6.03 11.93
C THR A 174 13.29 4.50 11.98
N GLU A 175 12.67 3.94 10.94
CA GLU A 175 12.53 2.48 10.79
C GLU A 175 13.89 1.76 10.92
N TYR A 176 14.96 2.35 10.40
CA TYR A 176 16.32 1.83 10.54
C TYR A 176 16.76 1.70 12.00
N VAL A 177 16.50 2.72 12.82
CA VAL A 177 16.84 2.70 14.25
C VAL A 177 16.01 1.65 14.99
N ARG A 178 14.71 1.56 14.68
CA ARG A 178 13.83 0.52 15.25
C ARG A 178 14.34 -0.89 14.94
N GLU A 179 14.72 -1.15 13.69
CA GLU A 179 15.25 -2.45 13.27
C GLU A 179 16.62 -2.77 13.86
N LEU A 180 17.50 -1.76 13.99
CA LEU A 180 18.78 -1.92 14.67
C LEU A 180 18.58 -2.35 16.12
N ILE A 181 17.69 -1.68 16.85
CA ILE A 181 17.34 -2.01 18.24
C ILE A 181 16.83 -3.45 18.37
N LYS A 182 15.91 -3.87 17.49
CA LYS A 182 15.42 -5.25 17.47
C LYS A 182 16.53 -6.27 17.19
N LYS A 183 17.49 -5.94 16.31
CA LYS A 183 18.64 -6.81 16.01
C LYS A 183 19.61 -6.92 17.19
N VAL A 184 19.93 -5.81 17.85
CA VAL A 184 20.79 -5.81 19.05
C VAL A 184 20.15 -6.60 20.17
N SER A 185 18.85 -6.39 20.42
CA SER A 185 18.08 -7.12 21.43
C SER A 185 18.06 -8.64 21.21
N ARG A 186 17.98 -9.09 19.95
CA ARG A 186 18.09 -10.51 19.59
C ARG A 186 19.47 -11.11 19.89
N LYS A 187 20.56 -10.37 19.67
CA LYS A 187 21.94 -10.82 19.91
C LYS A 187 22.33 -10.90 21.40
N LEU A 188 21.61 -10.19 22.26
CA LEU A 188 21.81 -10.22 23.72
C LEU A 188 20.95 -11.29 24.42
N GLY A 189 20.23 -12.11 23.64
CA GLY A 189 19.49 -13.30 24.09
C GLY A 189 20.33 -14.54 24.00
#